data_AF-A0A2T5DW41-F1
#
_entry.id   AF-A0A2T5DW41-F1
#
_cell.length_a   1.000
_cell.length_b   1.000
_cell.length_c   1.000
_cell.angle_alpha   90.00
_cell.angle_beta   90.00
_cell.angle_gamma   90.00
#
_symmetry.space_group_name_H-M   'P 1'
#
loop_
_entity.id
_entity.type
_entity.pdbx_description
1 polymer ?
#
loop_
_entity_poly.entity_id
_entity_poly.type
_entity_poly.pdbx_seq_one_letter_code
_entity_poly.pdbx_strand_id
1 'polypeptide(L)'
;MIHISQVLTLVEKQLKCLQPKEAVHFKTYKRDRGFLLYCLGDTQFQIIETGYHNHTFTGDVASTRKHVKKVLKREFPRSNKVWVEYYQAVDDPSNVNSSHTPQMPLF
;
A
#
# COMPACT_ATOMS: atom_id res chain seq x y z
N MET A 1 6.44 11.62 3.74
CA MET A 1 6.63 11.61 2.27
C MET A 1 7.97 10.97 1.95
N ILE A 2 8.02 9.99 1.05
CA ILE A 2 9.26 9.31 0.66
C ILE A 2 9.51 9.40 -0.84
N HIS A 3 10.77 9.25 -1.26
CA HIS A 3 11.11 9.16 -2.68
C HIS A 3 10.61 7.84 -3.26
N ILE A 4 10.17 7.83 -4.52
CA ILE A 4 9.67 6.62 -5.20
C ILE A 4 10.66 5.45 -5.15
N SER A 5 11.97 5.73 -5.23
CA SER A 5 13.02 4.71 -5.12
C SER A 5 13.05 4.03 -3.75
N GLN A 6 12.63 4.72 -2.68
CA GLN A 6 12.56 4.16 -1.33
C GLN A 6 11.26 3.42 -1.07
N VAL A 7 10.20 3.65 -1.87
CA VAL A 7 8.92 2.95 -1.73
C VAL A 7 9.09 1.45 -1.86
N LEU A 8 9.88 1.00 -2.84
CA LEU A 8 10.13 -0.43 -3.04
C LEU A 8 10.80 -1.06 -1.81
N THR A 9 11.83 -0.40 -1.27
CA THR A 9 12.53 -0.87 -0.06
C THR A 9 11.62 -0.84 1.16
N LEU A 10 10.76 0.17 1.29
CA LEU A 10 9.81 0.28 2.39
C LEU A 10 8.79 -0.86 2.33
N VAL A 11 8.19 -1.09 1.15
CA VAL A 11 7.27 -2.19 0.89
C VAL A 11 7.93 -3.53 1.17
N GLU A 12 9.20 -3.73 0.79
CA GLU A 12 9.93 -4.97 1.11
C GLU A 12 10.14 -5.15 2.61
N LYS A 13 10.47 -4.09 3.35
CA LYS A 13 10.55 -4.15 4.81
C LYS A 13 9.19 -4.45 5.42
N GLN A 14 8.14 -3.82 4.92
CA GLN A 14 6.77 -4.02 5.36
C GLN A 14 6.28 -5.43 5.05
N LEU A 15 6.54 -5.99 3.88
CA LEU A 15 6.20 -7.38 3.60
C LEU A 15 6.90 -8.39 4.51
N LYS A 16 8.07 -8.05 5.07
CA LYS A 16 8.76 -8.88 6.06
C LYS A 16 8.34 -8.61 7.51
N CYS A 17 7.79 -7.43 7.79
CA CYS A 17 7.54 -6.94 9.14
C CYS A 17 6.04 -6.87 9.47
N LEU A 18 5.17 -6.80 8.46
CA LEU A 18 3.72 -6.72 8.64
C LEU A 18 3.21 -7.99 9.30
N GLN A 19 2.46 -7.77 10.35
CA GLN A 19 1.62 -8.76 11.00
C GLN A 19 0.25 -8.81 10.30
N PRO A 20 -0.51 -9.91 10.45
CA PRO A 20 -1.91 -9.96 9.99
C PRO A 20 -2.72 -8.79 10.55
N LYS A 21 -3.66 -8.25 9.75
CA LYS A 21 -4.48 -7.04 10.04
C LYS A 21 -3.77 -5.68 9.96
N GLU A 22 -2.57 -5.63 9.41
CA GLU A 22 -1.90 -4.37 9.10
C GLU A 22 -2.08 -4.00 7.61
N ALA A 23 -2.21 -2.70 7.33
CA ALA A 23 -2.35 -2.17 6.00
C ALA A 23 -1.44 -0.96 5.77
N VAL A 24 -0.96 -0.79 4.55
CA VAL A 24 -0.11 0.33 4.14
C VAL A 24 -0.65 0.92 2.87
N HIS A 25 -1.09 2.17 2.94
CA HIS A 25 -1.60 2.91 1.79
C HIS A 25 -0.50 3.81 1.22
N PHE A 26 -0.14 3.57 -0.03
CA PHE A 26 0.79 4.37 -0.81
C PHE A 26 0.01 5.27 -1.75
N LYS A 27 0.01 6.58 -1.52
CA LYS A 27 -0.65 7.58 -2.36
C LYS A 27 0.37 8.41 -3.13
N THR A 28 0.00 8.83 -4.33
CA THR A 28 0.75 9.84 -5.09
C THR A 28 0.76 11.17 -4.35
N TYR A 29 1.70 12.05 -4.72
CA TYR A 29 1.78 13.41 -4.17
C TYR A 29 0.46 14.18 -4.27
N LYS A 30 -0.30 13.99 -5.36
CA LYS A 30 -1.62 14.61 -5.55
C LYS A 30 -2.76 13.91 -4.81
N ARG A 31 -2.51 12.77 -4.15
CA ARG A 31 -3.51 11.89 -3.51
C ARG A 31 -4.63 11.40 -4.45
N ASP A 32 -4.43 11.55 -5.76
CA ASP A 32 -5.40 11.17 -6.80
C ASP A 32 -5.34 9.68 -7.16
N ARG A 33 -4.18 9.06 -6.91
CA ARG A 33 -3.86 7.66 -7.26
C ARG A 33 -2.98 7.04 -6.20
N GLY A 34 -3.09 5.75 -5.99
CA GLY A 34 -2.33 5.01 -4.98
C GLY A 34 -2.70 3.55 -4.94
N PHE A 35 -2.00 2.79 -4.11
CA PHE A 35 -2.36 1.40 -3.83
C PHE A 35 -2.26 1.14 -2.33
N LEU A 36 -3.11 0.24 -1.86
CA LEU A 36 -3.15 -0.21 -0.48
C LEU A 36 -2.66 -1.64 -0.41
N LEU A 37 -1.65 -1.88 0.41
CA LEU A 37 -1.19 -3.20 0.77
C LEU A 37 -1.87 -3.61 2.07
N TYR A 38 -2.40 -4.81 2.15
CA TYR A 38 -3.06 -5.36 3.33
C TYR A 38 -2.53 -6.77 3.59
N CYS A 39 -2.23 -7.08 4.85
CA CYS A 39 -1.79 -8.41 5.26
C CYS A 39 -3.01 -9.24 5.71
N LEU A 40 -3.39 -10.23 4.90
CA LEU A 40 -4.48 -11.16 5.19
C LEU A 40 -4.05 -12.27 6.18
N GLY A 41 -2.78 -12.66 6.15
CA GLY A 41 -2.21 -13.72 6.99
C GLY A 41 -0.70 -13.82 6.83
N ASP A 42 -0.04 -14.76 7.52
CA ASP A 42 1.42 -14.91 7.54
C ASP A 42 2.09 -14.98 6.16
N THR A 43 1.40 -15.55 5.17
CA THR A 43 1.91 -15.67 3.79
C THR A 43 1.04 -14.99 2.75
N GLN A 44 -0.13 -14.45 3.12
CA GLN A 44 -1.09 -13.90 2.17
C GLN A 44 -1.22 -12.39 2.29
N PHE A 45 -1.03 -11.71 1.18
CA PHE A 45 -1.11 -10.26 1.08
C PHE A 45 -2.10 -9.87 -0.01
N GLN A 46 -2.85 -8.82 0.24
CA GLN A 46 -3.76 -8.21 -0.70
C GLN A 46 -3.26 -6.82 -1.06
N ILE A 47 -3.23 -6.50 -2.34
CA ILE A 47 -2.97 -5.16 -2.86
C ILE A 47 -4.25 -4.67 -3.50
N ILE A 48 -4.71 -3.50 -3.12
CA ILE A 48 -5.85 -2.82 -3.73
C ILE A 48 -5.28 -1.57 -4.41
N GLU A 49 -5.16 -1.62 -5.72
CA GLU A 49 -4.78 -0.48 -6.55
C GLU A 49 -5.99 0.45 -6.67
N THR A 50 -5.83 1.72 -6.31
CA THR A 50 -6.81 2.81 -6.38
C THR A 50 -6.21 3.95 -7.19
N GLY A 51 -6.23 3.81 -8.51
CA GLY A 51 -5.64 4.80 -9.40
C GLY A 51 -6.19 4.70 -10.81
N TYR A 52 -5.33 4.40 -11.78
CA TYR A 52 -5.77 4.25 -13.18
C TYR A 52 -6.64 3.00 -13.40
N HIS A 53 -6.43 1.96 -12.59
CA HIS A 53 -7.32 0.81 -12.49
C HIS A 53 -7.63 0.55 -11.02
N ASN A 54 -8.92 0.32 -10.72
CA ASN A 54 -9.33 -0.26 -9.44
C ASN A 54 -9.18 -1.78 -9.56
N HIS A 55 -8.01 -2.28 -9.15
CA HIS A 55 -7.70 -3.70 -9.27
C HIS A 55 -7.20 -4.23 -7.93
N THR A 56 -7.75 -5.37 -7.53
CA THR A 56 -7.38 -6.06 -6.31
C THR A 56 -6.57 -7.30 -6.67
N PHE A 57 -5.36 -7.37 -6.15
CA PHE A 57 -4.46 -8.50 -6.33
C PHE A 57 -4.20 -9.16 -4.99
N THR A 58 -4.43 -10.47 -4.89
CA THR A 58 -4.09 -11.24 -3.69
C THR A 58 -3.01 -12.26 -4.04
N GLY A 59 -1.96 -12.36 -3.21
CA GLY A 59 -0.91 -13.34 -3.40
C GLY A 59 0.16 -13.31 -2.32
N ASP A 60 1.14 -14.19 -2.46
CA ASP A 60 2.24 -14.30 -1.50
C ASP A 60 3.20 -13.12 -1.54
N VAL A 61 4.08 -13.01 -0.53
CA VAL A 61 5.14 -11.99 -0.44
C VAL A 61 5.89 -11.78 -1.76
N ALA A 62 6.28 -12.88 -2.42
CA ALA A 62 7.05 -12.84 -3.67
C ALA A 62 6.23 -12.28 -4.85
N SER A 63 4.96 -12.66 -4.94
CA SER A 63 4.02 -12.20 -5.98
C SER A 63 3.65 -10.74 -5.77
N THR A 64 3.34 -10.37 -4.53
CA THR A 64 3.04 -9.01 -4.07
C THR A 64 4.20 -8.07 -4.37
N ARG A 65 5.46 -8.47 -4.10
CA ARG A 65 6.64 -7.67 -4.46
C ARG A 65 6.74 -7.41 -5.97
N LYS A 66 6.54 -8.45 -6.80
CA LYS A 66 6.56 -8.32 -8.27
C LYS A 66 5.42 -7.42 -8.74
N HIS A 67 4.24 -7.56 -8.15
CA HIS A 67 3.07 -6.77 -8.46
C HIS A 67 3.31 -5.31 -8.12
N VAL A 68 3.72 -4.98 -6.88
CA VAL A 68 4.04 -3.60 -6.47
C VAL A 68 5.05 -2.97 -7.41
N LYS A 69 6.09 -3.69 -7.85
CA LYS A 69 7.04 -3.13 -8.83
C LYS A 69 6.39 -2.77 -10.17
N LYS A 70 5.40 -3.55 -10.63
CA LYS A 70 4.59 -3.22 -11.81
C LYS A 70 3.65 -2.05 -11.53
N VAL A 71 2.94 -2.06 -10.40
CA VAL A 71 2.03 -0.99 -9.96
C VAL A 71 2.78 0.33 -9.88
N LEU A 72 3.95 0.35 -9.24
CA LEU A 72 4.79 1.54 -9.11
C LEU A 72 5.18 2.11 -10.47
N LYS A 73 5.56 1.27 -11.44
CA LYS A 73 5.85 1.72 -12.81
C LYS A 73 4.62 2.22 -13.56
N ARG A 74 3.46 1.61 -13.32
CA ARG A 74 2.20 1.90 -14.03
C ARG A 74 1.49 3.13 -13.47
N GLU A 75 1.37 3.23 -12.16
CA GLU A 75 0.69 4.33 -11.45
C GLU A 75 1.59 5.54 -11.21
N PHE A 76 2.92 5.36 -11.10
CA PHE A 76 3.86 6.43 -10.76
C PHE A 76 4.96 6.64 -11.82
N PRO A 77 4.65 6.78 -13.13
CA PRO A 77 5.69 6.94 -14.17
C PRO A 77 6.47 8.27 -14.08
N ARG A 78 5.92 9.30 -13.43
CA ARG A 78 6.51 10.66 -13.34
C ARG A 78 6.54 11.25 -11.93
N SER A 79 6.10 10.50 -10.92
CA SER A 79 6.01 10.98 -9.54
C SER A 79 7.31 10.72 -8.79
N ASN A 80 7.99 11.77 -8.35
CA ASN A 80 9.21 11.64 -7.54
C ASN A 80 8.92 11.40 -6.05
N LYS A 81 7.73 11.80 -5.57
CA LYS A 81 7.35 11.72 -4.15
C LYS A 81 6.06 10.92 -3.96
N VAL A 82 6.07 10.05 -2.95
CA VAL A 82 4.96 9.19 -2.56
C VAL A 82 4.61 9.45 -1.09
N TRP A 83 3.32 9.56 -0.82
CA TRP A 83 2.74 9.57 0.51
C TRP A 83 2.53 8.13 0.97
N VAL A 84 2.89 7.85 2.21
CA VAL A 84 2.68 6.54 2.82
C VAL A 84 1.88 6.78 4.08
N GLU A 85 0.74 6.12 4.18
CA GLU A 85 -0.08 6.08 5.37
C GLU A 85 -0.11 4.64 5.86
N TYR A 86 0.14 4.46 7.14
CA TYR A 86 0.14 3.16 7.77
C TYR A 86 -1.13 3.01 8.58
N TYR A 87 -1.77 1.85 8.48
CA TYR A 87 -2.98 1.51 9.19
C TYR A 87 -2.74 0.21 9.95
N GLN A 88 -2.94 0.24 11.26
CA GLN A 88 -2.90 -0.94 12.13
C GLN A 88 -4.31 -1.30 12.54
N ALA A 89 -4.57 -2.59 12.77
CA ALA A 89 -5.87 -3.11 13.18
C ALA A 89 -7.00 -2.83 12.16
N VAL A 90 -6.74 -3.09 10.88
CA VAL A 90 -7.78 -3.06 9.85
C VAL A 90 -8.49 -4.41 9.87
N ASP A 91 -9.73 -4.44 10.38
CA ASP A 91 -10.56 -5.67 10.42
C ASP A 91 -11.18 -6.05 9.07
N ASP A 92 -11.28 -5.11 8.11
CA ASP A 92 -11.81 -5.38 6.77
C ASP A 92 -11.09 -4.59 5.66
N PRO A 93 -10.46 -5.26 4.67
CA PRO A 93 -9.74 -4.59 3.59
C PRO A 93 -10.67 -3.91 2.57
N SER A 94 -11.94 -4.30 2.51
CA SER A 94 -12.95 -3.74 1.58
C SER A 94 -13.49 -2.40 2.08
N ASN A 95 -13.47 -2.17 3.40
CA ASN A 95 -14.04 -0.98 4.05
C ASN A 95 -13.01 0.14 4.31
N VAL A 96 -11.72 -0.12 4.04
CA VAL A 96 -10.65 0.84 4.30
C VAL A 96 -10.78 2.14 3.47
N ASN A 97 -11.57 2.10 2.39
CA ASN A 97 -11.79 3.24 1.50
C ASN A 97 -12.86 4.23 2.00
N SER A 98 -13.74 3.83 2.94
CA SER A 98 -14.91 4.64 3.28
C SER A 98 -14.89 5.26 4.68
N SER A 99 -14.13 4.72 5.64
CA SER A 99 -14.40 5.06 7.06
C SER A 99 -13.20 5.24 7.99
N HIS A 100 -11.95 5.07 7.57
CA HIS A 100 -10.83 5.26 8.51
C HIS A 100 -10.43 6.74 8.61
N THR A 101 -11.08 7.40 9.56
CA THR A 101 -10.62 8.65 10.20
C THR A 101 -9.10 8.59 10.38
N PRO A 102 -8.32 9.53 9.82
CA PRO A 102 -6.87 9.54 10.06
C PRO A 102 -6.64 9.72 11.56
N GLN A 103 -6.12 8.68 12.22
CA GLN A 103 -5.67 8.80 13.60
C GLN A 103 -4.42 9.69 13.62
N MET A 104 -4.69 10.95 13.94
CA MET A 104 -3.88 12.04 14.50
C MET A 104 -2.37 12.10 14.15
N PRO A 105 -1.87 13.26 13.66
CA PRO A 105 -0.45 13.53 13.69
C PRO A 105 -0.02 13.70 15.16
N LEU A 106 0.88 12.84 15.65
CA LEU A 106 1.65 13.15 16.85
C LEU A 106 2.65 14.24 16.47
N PHE A 107 2.43 15.39 17.12
CA PHE A 107 3.22 16.61 17.21
C PHE A 107 4.69 16.52 16.76
#